data_AF-A0ABD3TFU5-F1
#
_entry.id   AF-A0ABD3TFU5-F1
#
_cell.length_a   1.000
_cell.length_b   1.000
_cell.length_c   1.000
_cell.angle_alpha   90.00
_cell.angle_beta   90.00
_cell.angle_gamma   90.00
#
_symmetry.space_group_name_H-M   'P 1'
#
loop_
_entity.id
_entity.type
_entity.pdbx_description
1 polymer ?
#
loop_
_entity_poly.entity_id
_entity_poly.type
_entity_poly.pdbx_seq_one_letter_code
_entity_poly.pdbx_strand_id
1 'polypeptide(L)'
;MSSPNQINAVRLLSNPLKQPHTCLIFWYSMYESDVQNLKVFIKPNASTKVEIWNKTGNMLTVWNEARAEFSYNGVFRLKFEGKKESPGHMALDDISVTEVCPGNPI
;
A
#
# COMPACT_ATOMS: atom_id res chain seq x y z
N MET A 1 -30.56 -6.89 8.91
CA MET A 1 -30.27 -7.05 7.47
C MET A 1 -29.12 -6.11 7.12
N SER A 2 -27.89 -6.62 7.02
CA SER A 2 -26.70 -5.84 6.64
C SER A 2 -26.61 -5.74 5.11
N SER A 3 -26.37 -4.54 4.60
CA SER A 3 -26.28 -4.23 3.17
C SER A 3 -25.15 -5.04 2.48
N PRO A 4 -25.29 -5.48 1.20
CA PRO A 4 -24.42 -6.48 0.58
C PRO A 4 -23.01 -6.01 0.19
N ASN A 5 -22.58 -4.82 0.64
CA ASN A 5 -21.41 -4.13 0.06
C ASN A 5 -20.30 -3.77 1.07
N GLN A 6 -20.28 -4.38 2.26
CA GLN A 6 -19.22 -4.12 3.24
C GLN A 6 -18.18 -5.23 3.26
N ILE A 7 -17.34 -5.27 2.23
CA ILE A 7 -16.02 -5.86 2.41
C ILE A 7 -15.15 -4.80 3.09
N ASN A 8 -15.03 -4.90 4.41
CA ASN A 8 -14.39 -3.91 5.26
C ASN A 8 -12.89 -3.84 4.97
N ALA A 9 -12.47 -2.88 4.15
CA ALA A 9 -11.06 -2.61 3.95
C ALA A 9 -10.43 -1.99 5.22
N VAL A 10 -9.32 -2.56 5.66
CA VAL A 10 -8.47 -2.03 6.75
C VAL A 10 -7.50 -1.02 6.17
N ARG A 11 -7.23 0.06 6.92
CA ARG A 11 -6.46 1.20 6.43
C ARG A 11 -5.41 1.62 7.42
N LEU A 12 -4.17 1.75 6.96
CA LEU A 12 -3.07 2.36 7.69
C LEU A 12 -2.71 3.68 7.01
N LEU A 13 -2.67 4.77 7.78
CA LEU A 13 -2.35 6.11 7.31
C LEU A 13 -1.05 6.57 7.95
N SER A 14 -0.13 7.08 7.15
CA SER A 14 1.07 7.74 7.67
C SER A 14 0.74 9.07 8.36
N ASN A 15 1.73 9.60 9.06
CA ASN A 15 1.79 11.03 9.36
C ASN A 15 1.86 11.85 8.06
N PRO A 16 1.49 13.14 8.10
CA PRO A 16 1.66 14.04 6.97
C PRO A 16 3.13 14.10 6.54
N LEU A 17 3.37 13.96 5.24
CA LEU A 17 4.66 14.05 4.56
C LEU A 17 4.65 15.25 3.62
N LYS A 18 5.82 15.82 3.37
CA LYS A 18 6.00 16.96 2.45
C LYS A 18 7.33 16.84 1.72
N GLN A 19 7.34 16.14 0.57
CA GLN A 19 8.51 15.96 -0.28
C GLN A 19 8.06 15.83 -1.76
N PRO A 20 8.75 16.48 -2.71
CA PRO A 20 8.29 16.59 -4.10
C PRO A 20 8.50 15.31 -4.94
N HIS A 21 9.52 14.52 -4.63
CA HIS A 21 9.84 13.23 -5.27
C HIS A 21 10.22 12.24 -4.19
N THR A 22 9.69 11.03 -4.29
CA THR A 22 9.77 10.08 -3.20
C THR A 22 9.65 8.64 -3.70
N CYS A 23 10.37 7.75 -3.04
CA CYS A 23 10.22 6.31 -3.17
C CYS A 23 9.64 5.74 -1.88
N LEU A 24 8.52 5.04 -1.99
CA LEU A 24 8.05 4.17 -0.93
C LEU A 24 8.68 2.78 -1.10
N ILE A 25 9.31 2.29 -0.03
CA ILE A 25 9.87 0.94 0.05
C ILE A 25 9.27 0.27 1.27
N PHE A 26 8.80 -0.96 1.13
CA PHE A 26 8.22 -1.70 2.25
C PHE A 26 8.26 -3.20 1.96
N TRP A 27 8.23 -3.99 3.02
CA TRP A 27 8.06 -5.43 2.92
C TRP A 27 6.59 -5.79 3.14
N TYR A 28 6.10 -6.77 2.38
CA TYR A 28 4.77 -7.32 2.56
C TYR A 28 4.78 -8.85 2.47
N SER A 29 3.92 -9.47 3.27
CA SER A 29 3.59 -10.88 3.13
C SER A 29 2.07 -11.03 3.08
N MET A 30 1.61 -11.79 2.11
CA MET A 30 0.20 -12.06 1.85
C MET A 30 0.05 -13.56 1.59
N TYR A 31 -0.94 -14.20 2.20
CA TYR A 31 -1.24 -15.61 1.99
C TYR A 31 -2.67 -15.80 1.51
N GLU A 32 -2.82 -16.51 0.40
CA GLU A 32 -4.01 -16.85 -0.41
C GLU A 32 -4.17 -16.04 -1.72
N SER A 33 -4.71 -16.72 -2.73
CA SER A 33 -4.53 -16.36 -4.14
C SER A 33 -5.61 -15.49 -4.74
N ASP A 34 -6.86 -15.61 -4.33
CA ASP A 34 -7.95 -15.14 -5.20
C ASP A 34 -8.71 -13.93 -4.63
N VAL A 35 -8.66 -13.71 -3.32
CA VAL A 35 -9.55 -12.72 -2.67
C VAL A 35 -8.86 -11.86 -1.61
N GLN A 36 -7.62 -11.44 -1.91
CA GLN A 36 -6.90 -10.43 -1.12
C GLN A 36 -6.26 -9.37 -2.02
N ASN A 37 -6.38 -8.11 -1.62
CA ASN A 37 -5.83 -6.97 -2.33
C ASN A 37 -5.19 -5.98 -1.36
N LEU A 38 -3.93 -5.62 -1.61
CA LEU A 38 -3.21 -4.55 -0.94
C LEU A 38 -2.98 -3.43 -1.94
N LYS A 39 -3.40 -2.21 -1.58
CA LYS A 39 -3.19 -1.01 -2.39
C LYS A 39 -2.53 0.07 -1.56
N VAL A 40 -1.68 0.86 -2.20
CA VAL A 40 -1.11 2.06 -1.61
C VAL A 40 -1.53 3.28 -2.40
N PHE A 41 -1.94 4.31 -1.68
CA PHE A 41 -2.34 5.58 -2.25
C PHE A 41 -1.57 6.75 -1.65
N ILE A 42 -1.34 7.78 -2.45
CA ILE A 42 -1.13 9.14 -1.97
C ILE A 42 -2.50 9.72 -1.67
N LYS A 43 -2.69 10.22 -0.44
CA LYS A 43 -3.91 10.90 -0.01
C LYS A 43 -3.63 12.35 0.38
N PRO A 44 -3.93 13.31 -0.51
CA PRO A 44 -3.96 14.73 -0.16
C PRO A 44 -5.08 15.07 0.82
N ASN A 45 -5.00 16.22 1.48
CA ASN A 45 -6.08 16.70 2.36
C ASN A 45 -7.32 17.17 1.57
N ALA A 46 -7.12 17.82 0.42
CA ALA A 46 -8.18 18.52 -0.33
C ALA A 46 -8.47 17.90 -1.71
N SER A 47 -7.88 16.75 -2.03
CA SER A 47 -7.97 16.15 -3.36
C SER A 47 -8.17 14.65 -3.30
N THR A 48 -8.55 14.07 -4.44
CA THR A 48 -8.74 12.64 -4.59
C THR A 48 -7.44 11.88 -4.35
N LYS A 49 -7.55 10.69 -3.73
CA LYS A 49 -6.42 9.80 -3.54
C LYS A 49 -5.92 9.27 -4.89
N VAL A 50 -4.61 9.13 -5.05
CA VAL A 50 -3.97 8.58 -6.26
C VAL A 50 -3.33 7.24 -5.89
N GLU A 51 -3.64 6.18 -6.64
CA GLU A 51 -3.02 4.87 -6.44
C GLU A 51 -1.59 4.89 -6.96
N ILE A 52 -0.63 4.43 -6.15
CA ILE A 52 0.78 4.36 -6.52
C ILE A 52 1.32 2.94 -6.54
N TRP A 53 0.61 1.98 -5.93
CA TRP A 53 0.99 0.59 -5.91
C TRP A 53 -0.21 -0.30 -5.66
N ASN A 54 -0.24 -1.48 -6.27
CA ASN A 54 -1.23 -2.51 -5.97
C ASN A 54 -0.64 -3.92 -6.10
N LYS A 55 -1.20 -4.84 -5.31
CA LYS A 55 -1.00 -6.28 -5.42
C LYS A 55 -2.29 -7.00 -5.09
N THR A 56 -2.66 -7.96 -5.93
CA THR A 56 -3.78 -8.85 -5.71
C THR A 56 -3.27 -10.28 -5.70
N GLY A 57 -3.69 -11.04 -4.69
CA GLY A 57 -3.32 -12.45 -4.52
C GLY A 57 -1.85 -12.67 -4.17
N ASN A 58 -1.60 -13.76 -3.46
CA ASN A 58 -0.29 -14.38 -3.33
C ASN A 58 -0.45 -15.79 -2.73
N MET A 59 0.00 -16.84 -3.43
CA MET A 59 -0.15 -18.23 -2.98
C MET A 59 0.88 -18.65 -1.93
N LEU A 60 1.87 -17.81 -1.63
CA LEU A 60 3.02 -18.16 -0.80
C LEU A 60 3.19 -17.22 0.39
N THR A 61 3.48 -17.79 1.56
CA THR A 61 3.90 -17.12 2.80
C THR A 61 5.35 -16.64 2.72
N VAL A 62 5.67 -15.83 1.72
CA VAL A 62 6.99 -15.22 1.55
C VAL A 62 6.92 -13.72 1.76
N TRP A 63 8.01 -13.15 2.27
CA TRP A 63 8.20 -11.71 2.33
C TRP A 63 8.66 -11.21 0.96
N ASN A 64 8.00 -10.17 0.47
CA ASN A 64 8.31 -9.53 -0.79
C ASN A 64 8.61 -8.06 -0.53
N GLU A 65 9.72 -7.56 -1.08
CA GLU A 65 9.98 -6.13 -1.09
C GLU A 65 9.15 -5.48 -2.21
N ALA A 66 8.48 -4.38 -1.89
CA ALA A 66 7.78 -3.53 -2.82
C ALA A 66 8.45 -2.16 -2.89
N ARG A 67 8.55 -1.62 -4.11
CA ARG A 67 9.01 -0.27 -4.39
C ARG A 67 7.95 0.46 -5.21
N ALA A 68 7.65 1.69 -4.85
CA ALA A 68 6.75 2.56 -5.58
C ALA A 68 7.36 3.96 -5.67
N GLU A 69 7.78 4.33 -6.87
CA GLU A 69 8.21 5.70 -7.17
C GLU A 69 6.99 6.59 -7.39
N PHE A 70 7.00 7.78 -6.81
CA PHE A 70 5.96 8.76 -7.02
C PHE A 70 6.46 10.19 -6.89
N SER A 71 5.75 11.12 -7.52
CA SER A 71 5.98 12.56 -7.43
C SER A 71 4.71 13.22 -6.93
N TYR A 72 4.83 14.03 -5.87
CA TYR A 72 3.71 14.79 -5.34
C TYR A 72 4.18 16.09 -4.70
N ASN A 73 3.76 17.22 -5.27
CA ASN A 73 4.06 18.52 -4.70
C ASN A 73 2.97 18.92 -3.70
N GLY A 74 3.30 18.89 -2.42
CA GLY A 74 2.40 19.34 -1.34
C GLY A 74 2.48 18.46 -0.10
N VAL A 75 1.55 18.68 0.82
CA VAL A 75 1.39 17.84 2.02
C VAL A 75 0.45 16.68 1.70
N PHE A 76 0.91 15.46 1.94
CA PHE A 76 0.15 14.24 1.67
C PHE A 76 0.33 13.21 2.79
N ARG A 77 -0.48 12.16 2.77
CA ARG A 77 -0.27 10.94 3.56
C ARG A 77 -0.20 9.74 2.65
N LEU A 78 0.62 8.76 3.00
CA LEU A 78 0.54 7.44 2.42
C LEU A 78 -0.60 6.67 3.10
N LYS A 79 -1.41 6.00 2.28
CA LYS A 79 -2.54 5.19 2.72
C LYS A 79 -2.37 3.77 2.19
N PHE A 80 -2.09 2.83 3.07
CA PHE A 80 -2.18 1.40 2.78
C PHE A 80 -3.63 0.97 3.00
N GLU A 81 -4.21 0.25 2.04
CA GLU A 81 -5.57 -0.27 2.08
C GLU A 81 -5.53 -1.76 1.78
N GLY A 82 -5.82 -2.57 2.80
CA GLY A 82 -5.92 -4.02 2.69
C GLY A 82 -7.38 -4.44 2.64
N LYS A 83 -7.74 -5.26 1.66
CA LYS A 83 -9.06 -5.87 1.49
C LYS A 83 -8.90 -7.39 1.48
N LYS A 84 -9.73 -8.08 2.24
CA LYS A 84 -9.75 -9.54 2.34
C LYS A 84 -11.20 -10.03 2.22
N GLU A 85 -11.42 -11.06 1.42
CA GLU A 85 -12.72 -11.71 1.25
C GLU A 85 -12.69 -13.21 1.64
N SER A 86 -11.50 -13.80 1.86
CA SER A 86 -11.30 -15.18 2.36
C SER A 86 -10.32 -15.22 3.55
N PRO A 87 -10.38 -16.21 4.46
CA PRO A 87 -9.44 -16.34 5.57
C PRO A 87 -7.96 -16.47 5.16
N GLY A 88 -7.21 -15.37 5.16
CA GLY A 88 -5.74 -15.41 5.15
C GLY A 88 -5.10 -14.35 6.04
N HIS A 89 -3.85 -13.96 5.77
CA HIS A 89 -3.18 -12.88 6.47
C HIS A 89 -2.49 -11.91 5.52
N MET A 90 -2.31 -10.70 6.02
CA MET A 90 -1.56 -9.63 5.40
C MET A 90 -0.70 -8.98 6.48
N ALA A 91 0.59 -8.89 6.22
CA ALA A 91 1.56 -8.24 7.09
C ALA A 91 2.36 -7.23 6.28
N LEU A 92 2.74 -6.13 6.94
CA LEU A 92 3.61 -5.09 6.42
C LEU A 92 4.79 -4.95 7.40
N ASP A 93 5.99 -4.74 6.89
CA ASP A 93 7.17 -4.48 7.70
C ASP A 93 8.12 -3.49 6.99
N ASP A 94 9.07 -2.93 7.75
CA ASP A 94 10.18 -2.11 7.23
C ASP A 94 9.75 -1.00 6.23
N ILE A 95 8.67 -0.30 6.57
CA ILE A 95 8.13 0.79 5.74
C ILE A 95 9.05 2.01 5.80
N SER A 96 9.62 2.38 4.66
CA SER A 96 10.49 3.54 4.53
C SER A 96 10.11 4.40 3.33
N VAL A 97 10.44 5.68 3.46
CA VAL A 97 10.15 6.72 2.48
C VAL A 97 11.46 7.46 2.24
N THR A 98 11.95 7.42 1.01
CA THR A 98 13.25 8.00 0.63
C THR A 98 13.08 8.99 -0.51
N GLU A 99 14.02 9.92 -0.69
CA GLU A 99 13.91 10.95 -1.75
C GLU A 99 14.09 10.38 -3.16
N VAL A 100 14.80 9.26 -3.30
CA VAL A 100 15.15 8.62 -4.58
C VAL A 100 14.95 7.12 -4.47
N CYS A 101 14.34 6.49 -5.48
CA CYS A 101 14.27 5.03 -5.50
C CYS A 101 15.67 4.44 -5.73
N PRO A 102 16.15 3.54 -4.84
CA PRO A 102 17.36 2.80 -5.12
C PRO A 102 17.16 2.07 -6.45
N GLY A 103 18.20 2.07 -7.29
CA GLY A 103 18.21 1.26 -8.52
C GLY A 103 17.83 -0.19 -8.22
N ASN A 104 17.23 -0.87 -9.21
CA ASN A 104 16.84 -2.28 -9.06
C ASN A 104 17.99 -3.10 -8.45
N PRO A 105 17.73 -4.05 -7.54
CA PRO A 105 18.70 -5.09 -7.28
C PRO A 105 18.98 -5.75 -8.64
N ILE A 106 20.26 -5.75 -9.06
CA ILE A 106 20.73 -6.51 -10.22
C ILE A 106 20.49 -8.00 -9.95
#